data_AF-A0A953Q2Z5-F1
#
_entry.id   AF-A0A953Q2Z5-F1
#
_cell.length_a   1.000
_cell.length_b   1.000
_cell.length_c   1.000
_cell.angle_alpha   90.00
_cell.angle_beta   90.00
_cell.angle_gamma   90.00
#
_symmetry.space_group_name_H-M   'P 1'
#
loop_
_entity.id
_entity.type
_entity.pdbx_description
1 polymer ?
#
loop_
_entity_poly.entity_id
_entity_poly.type
_entity_poly.pdbx_seq_one_letter_code
_entity_poly.pdbx_strand_id
1 'polypeptide(L)'
;MSLKILVVDDEPQVLQYVKDLLQSLGYEVLALRDSRVATDRVDREKFNAAFVDAHMPYVDGFMLVRHIRNSTSNGAIPIVMLTGFDDVETMRAGFRAGVTFFQPKPIDTDKLAGLLRVMREPMLRERRSYVRLPLRTVVACSAGPYRFQAISQNISEGGMMMEGTGGMSVGQEVELRFTLPGLPGSLNPRATVVRLEHGERMGVRFIELEMDESKAIQTYIAGIVKE
;
A
#
# COMPACT_ATOMS: atom_id res chain seq x y z
N MET A 1 -9.97 6.76 -10.06
CA MET A 1 -10.38 5.58 -9.26
C MET A 1 -10.50 5.96 -7.78
N SER A 2 -11.51 5.47 -7.07
CA SER A 2 -11.75 5.72 -5.64
C SER A 2 -10.82 4.88 -4.76
N LEU A 3 -10.71 5.21 -3.46
CA LEU A 3 -9.99 4.40 -2.48
C LEU A 3 -10.94 3.33 -1.93
N LYS A 4 -10.47 2.08 -1.84
CA LYS A 4 -11.27 0.92 -1.39
C LYS A 4 -11.02 0.61 0.07
N ILE A 5 -12.07 0.51 0.87
CA ILE A 5 -12.02 0.27 2.31
C ILE A 5 -12.72 -1.06 2.64
N LEU A 6 -12.05 -1.88 3.44
CA LEU A 6 -12.64 -3.07 4.05
C LEU A 6 -13.33 -2.67 5.37
N VAL A 7 -14.56 -3.11 5.58
CA VAL A 7 -15.26 -2.95 6.86
C VAL A 7 -15.73 -4.33 7.32
N VAL A 8 -15.39 -4.72 8.54
CA VAL A 8 -15.75 -6.02 9.10
C VAL A 8 -16.36 -5.83 10.48
N ASP A 9 -17.62 -6.19 10.61
CA ASP A 9 -18.40 -6.09 11.86
C ASP A 9 -19.59 -7.06 11.76
N ASP A 10 -19.79 -7.90 12.77
CA ASP A 10 -20.87 -8.91 12.78
C ASP A 10 -22.24 -8.31 13.10
N GLU A 11 -22.27 -7.11 13.71
CA GLU A 11 -23.45 -6.31 13.99
C GLU A 11 -23.96 -5.61 12.70
N PRO A 12 -25.11 -6.02 12.14
CA PRO A 12 -25.59 -5.49 10.86
C PRO A 12 -25.79 -3.98 10.85
N GLN A 13 -26.22 -3.42 11.98
CA GLN A 13 -26.52 -1.99 12.10
C GLN A 13 -25.25 -1.14 12.06
N VAL A 14 -24.21 -1.55 12.79
CA VAL A 14 -22.91 -0.88 12.77
C VAL A 14 -22.26 -1.02 11.40
N LEU A 15 -22.25 -2.24 10.84
CA LEU A 15 -21.69 -2.49 9.53
C LEU A 15 -22.33 -1.62 8.44
N GLN A 16 -23.67 -1.54 8.42
CA GLN A 16 -24.42 -0.75 7.45
C GLN A 16 -24.17 0.75 7.65
N TYR A 17 -24.16 1.23 8.90
CA TYR A 17 -23.89 2.63 9.22
C TYR A 17 -22.49 3.08 8.74
N VAL A 18 -21.45 2.32 9.08
CA VAL A 18 -20.07 2.64 8.65
C VAL A 18 -19.95 2.60 7.13
N LYS A 19 -20.57 1.61 6.50
CA LYS A 19 -20.59 1.49 5.04
C LYS A 19 -21.21 2.72 4.39
N ASP A 20 -22.41 3.13 4.81
CA ASP A 20 -23.12 4.25 4.22
C ASP A 20 -22.36 5.56 4.41
N LEU A 21 -21.81 5.78 5.61
CA LEU A 21 -20.99 6.95 5.90
C LEU A 21 -19.75 7.00 4.99
N LEU A 22 -18.98 5.91 4.88
CA LEU A 22 -17.81 5.86 4.01
C LEU A 22 -18.18 6.04 2.51
N GLN A 23 -19.27 5.42 2.05
CA GLN A 23 -19.73 5.59 0.67
C GLN A 23 -20.15 7.03 0.39
N SER A 24 -20.83 7.70 1.34
CA SER A 24 -21.20 9.12 1.20
C SER A 24 -20.00 10.06 1.05
N LEU A 25 -18.83 9.65 1.56
CA LEU A 25 -17.55 10.35 1.45
C LEU A 25 -16.75 9.97 0.18
N GLY A 26 -17.31 9.15 -0.71
CA GLY A 26 -16.72 8.80 -2.01
C GLY A 26 -15.76 7.61 -1.99
N TYR A 27 -15.77 6.80 -0.93
CA TYR A 27 -14.99 5.57 -0.84
C TYR A 27 -15.72 4.38 -1.48
N GLU A 28 -14.97 3.48 -2.11
CA GLU A 28 -15.48 2.14 -2.41
C GLU A 28 -15.42 1.32 -1.12
N VAL A 29 -16.50 0.63 -0.77
CA VAL A 29 -16.57 -0.10 0.51
C VAL A 29 -16.94 -1.56 0.27
N LEU A 30 -16.10 -2.46 0.77
CA LEU A 30 -16.45 -3.87 0.94
C LEU A 30 -16.78 -4.10 2.41
N ALA A 31 -18.05 -4.31 2.71
CA ALA A 31 -18.56 -4.58 4.05
C ALA A 31 -18.85 -6.07 4.22
N LEU A 32 -18.30 -6.69 5.27
CA LEU A 32 -18.42 -8.12 5.54
C LEU A 32 -18.82 -8.35 7.00
N ARG A 33 -19.69 -9.33 7.23
CA ARG A 33 -20.13 -9.74 8.58
C ARG A 33 -19.30 -10.89 9.16
N ASP A 34 -18.51 -11.54 8.32
CA ASP A 34 -17.77 -12.74 8.66
C ASP A 34 -16.28 -12.49 8.44
N SER A 35 -15.53 -12.53 9.55
CA SER A 35 -14.09 -12.32 9.54
C SER A 35 -13.33 -13.40 8.77
N ARG A 36 -13.88 -14.60 8.57
CA ARG A 36 -13.27 -15.64 7.72
C ARG A 36 -13.32 -15.25 6.24
N VAL A 37 -14.45 -14.71 5.79
CA VAL A 37 -14.59 -14.18 4.44
C VAL A 37 -13.67 -12.96 4.27
N ALA A 38 -13.51 -12.14 5.32
CA ALA A 38 -12.58 -11.03 5.29
C ALA A 38 -11.12 -11.48 5.09
N THR A 39 -10.68 -12.53 5.79
CA THR A 39 -9.37 -13.17 5.58
C THR A 39 -9.17 -13.58 4.12
N ASP A 40 -10.12 -14.32 3.54
CA ASP A 40 -10.04 -14.75 2.12
C ASP A 40 -9.97 -13.56 1.15
N ARG A 41 -10.65 -12.46 1.47
CA ARG A 41 -10.65 -11.23 0.64
C ARG A 41 -9.34 -10.48 0.77
N VAL A 42 -8.74 -10.40 1.95
CA VAL A 42 -7.42 -9.78 2.19
C VAL A 42 -6.30 -10.51 1.43
N ASP A 43 -6.45 -11.81 1.19
CA ASP A 43 -5.47 -12.60 0.43
C ASP A 43 -5.55 -12.38 -1.08
N ARG A 44 -6.72 -11.95 -1.58
CA ARG A 44 -7.01 -11.85 -3.03
C ARG A 44 -7.15 -10.43 -3.54
N GLU A 45 -7.44 -9.49 -2.64
CA GLU A 45 -7.75 -8.11 -2.98
C GLU A 45 -6.89 -7.14 -2.18
N LYS A 46 -6.70 -5.97 -2.78
CA LYS A 46 -6.01 -4.86 -2.14
C LYS A 46 -7.03 -3.85 -1.61
N PHE A 47 -6.78 -3.39 -0.39
CA PHE A 47 -7.49 -2.32 0.27
C PHE A 47 -6.56 -1.13 0.52
N ASN A 48 -7.16 0.02 0.81
CA ASN A 48 -6.45 1.23 1.20
C ASN A 48 -6.56 1.50 2.70
N ALA A 49 -7.59 0.95 3.36
CA ALA A 49 -7.78 0.97 4.80
C ALA A 49 -8.67 -0.21 5.22
N ALA A 50 -8.66 -0.53 6.51
CA ALA A 50 -9.61 -1.46 7.11
C ALA A 50 -10.24 -0.90 8.39
N PHE A 51 -11.54 -1.13 8.57
CA PHE A 51 -12.27 -0.94 9.81
C PHE A 51 -12.68 -2.34 10.31
N VAL A 52 -12.23 -2.70 11.51
CA VAL A 52 -12.40 -4.06 12.03
C VAL A 52 -12.99 -3.98 13.43
N ASP A 53 -14.10 -4.66 13.65
CA ASP A 53 -14.66 -4.82 14.99
C ASP A 53 -13.71 -5.63 15.89
N ALA A 54 -13.62 -5.22 17.15
CA ALA A 54 -12.75 -5.86 18.13
C ALA A 54 -13.24 -7.24 18.57
N HIS A 55 -14.55 -7.50 18.58
CA HIS A 55 -15.17 -8.68 19.18
C HIS A 55 -16.11 -9.38 18.21
N MET A 56 -15.59 -10.36 17.47
CA MET A 56 -16.37 -11.19 16.55
C MET A 56 -16.38 -12.67 16.98
N PRO A 57 -17.48 -13.42 16.73
CA PRO A 57 -17.67 -14.77 17.25
C PRO A 57 -16.79 -15.87 16.60
N TYR A 58 -16.19 -15.61 15.44
CA TYR A 58 -15.40 -16.60 14.70
C TYR A 58 -13.90 -16.29 14.76
N VAL A 59 -13.39 -15.52 13.80
CA VAL A 59 -12.04 -14.97 13.87
C VAL A 59 -12.14 -13.65 14.62
N ASP A 60 -11.49 -13.61 15.78
CA ASP A 60 -11.35 -12.44 16.63
C ASP A 60 -10.78 -11.25 15.84
N GLY A 61 -11.24 -10.03 16.13
CA GLY A 61 -10.82 -8.82 15.42
C GLY A 61 -9.30 -8.67 15.41
N PHE A 62 -8.66 -8.92 16.56
CA PHE A 62 -7.20 -8.87 16.70
C PHE A 62 -6.47 -9.89 15.81
N MET A 63 -7.06 -11.07 15.58
CA MET A 63 -6.50 -12.08 14.70
C MET A 63 -6.58 -11.65 13.23
N LEU A 64 -7.70 -11.05 12.82
CA LEU A 64 -7.83 -10.47 11.48
C LEU A 64 -6.84 -9.32 11.26
N VAL A 65 -6.64 -8.45 12.27
CA VAL A 65 -5.61 -7.38 12.19
C VAL A 65 -4.22 -7.97 11.95
N ARG A 66 -3.84 -9.00 12.70
CA ARG A 66 -2.54 -9.68 12.50
C ARG A 66 -2.43 -10.29 11.11
N HIS A 67 -3.51 -10.88 10.60
CA HIS A 67 -3.55 -11.42 9.23
C HIS A 67 -3.33 -10.32 8.19
N ILE A 68 -4.03 -9.19 8.30
CA ILE A 68 -3.84 -8.03 7.43
C ILE A 68 -2.39 -7.54 7.48
N ARG A 69 -1.79 -7.45 8.68
CA ARG A 69 -0.40 -7.02 8.86
C ARG A 69 0.62 -7.95 8.22
N ASN A 70 0.34 -9.25 8.17
CA ASN A 70 1.17 -10.25 7.49
C ASN A 70 0.90 -10.35 5.98
N SER A 71 -0.15 -9.70 5.46
CA SER A 71 -0.45 -9.68 4.03
C SER A 71 0.60 -8.87 3.26
N THR A 72 1.14 -9.46 2.20
CA THR A 72 2.10 -8.77 1.31
C THR A 72 1.51 -7.57 0.61
N SER A 73 0.19 -7.52 0.40
CA SER A 73 -0.49 -6.45 -0.35
C SER A 73 -1.21 -5.45 0.56
N ASN A 74 -1.47 -5.81 1.82
CA ASN A 74 -2.28 -5.03 2.75
C ASN A 74 -1.54 -4.69 4.07
N GLY A 75 -0.32 -5.17 4.27
CA GLY A 75 0.42 -5.05 5.54
C GLY A 75 0.62 -3.61 6.02
N ALA A 76 0.68 -2.63 5.12
CA ALA A 76 0.92 -1.23 5.43
C ALA A 76 -0.34 -0.35 5.47
N ILE A 77 -1.54 -0.88 5.21
CA ILE A 77 -2.77 -0.08 5.23
C ILE A 77 -3.05 0.43 6.65
N PRO A 78 -3.58 1.65 6.84
CA PRO A 78 -4.12 2.05 8.14
C PRO A 78 -5.30 1.15 8.53
N ILE A 79 -5.29 0.67 9.78
CA ILE A 79 -6.34 -0.17 10.35
C ILE A 79 -6.98 0.56 11.53
N VAL A 80 -8.30 0.72 11.48
CA VAL A 80 -9.11 1.29 12.56
C VAL A 80 -9.84 0.16 13.25
N MET A 81 -9.67 0.04 14.57
CA MET A 81 -10.47 -0.88 15.37
C MET A 81 -11.73 -0.21 15.85
N LEU A 82 -12.89 -0.82 15.58
CA LEU A 82 -14.17 -0.45 16.17
C LEU A 82 -14.29 -1.18 17.50
N THR A 83 -14.51 -0.47 18.61
CA THR A 83 -14.58 -1.09 19.94
C THR A 83 -15.73 -0.52 20.76
N GLY A 84 -16.43 -1.36 21.52
CA GLY A 84 -17.40 -0.94 22.53
C GLY A 84 -16.79 -0.66 23.91
N PHE A 85 -15.52 -1.04 24.13
CA PHE A 85 -14.83 -0.94 25.42
C PHE A 85 -13.52 -0.15 25.29
N ASP A 86 -13.35 0.83 26.18
CA ASP A 86 -12.17 1.70 26.29
C ASP A 86 -11.22 1.25 27.41
N ASP A 87 -11.20 -0.05 27.75
CA ASP A 87 -10.25 -0.51 28.76
C ASP A 87 -8.81 -0.52 28.19
N VAL A 88 -7.87 -0.16 29.05
CA VAL A 88 -6.47 0.05 28.68
C VAL A 88 -5.82 -1.24 28.17
N GLU A 89 -6.27 -2.41 28.61
CA GLU A 89 -5.68 -3.69 28.21
C GLU A 89 -6.06 -4.06 26.78
N THR A 90 -7.33 -3.88 26.41
CA THR A 90 -7.85 -4.07 25.06
C THR A 90 -7.14 -3.13 24.07
N MET A 91 -6.98 -1.85 24.42
CA MET A 91 -6.21 -0.91 23.61
C MET A 91 -4.76 -1.34 23.43
N ARG A 92 -4.09 -1.75 24.51
CA ARG A 92 -2.71 -2.26 24.45
C ARG A 92 -2.60 -3.51 23.58
N ALA A 93 -3.57 -4.42 23.66
CA ALA A 93 -3.62 -5.61 22.81
C ALA A 93 -3.76 -5.24 21.34
N GLY A 94 -4.59 -4.24 21.02
CA GLY A 94 -4.80 -3.79 19.64
C GLY A 94 -3.57 -3.12 19.04
N PHE A 95 -2.90 -2.25 19.78
CA PHE A 95 -1.64 -1.68 19.31
C PHE A 95 -0.57 -2.76 19.08
N ARG A 96 -0.46 -3.75 19.97
CA ARG A 96 0.43 -4.91 19.76
C ARG A 96 0.05 -5.75 18.54
N ALA A 97 -1.23 -5.82 18.20
CA ALA A 97 -1.70 -6.51 16.99
C ALA A 97 -1.41 -5.72 15.70
N GLY A 98 -1.13 -4.41 15.81
CA GLY A 98 -0.81 -3.53 14.68
C GLY A 98 -1.95 -2.59 14.29
N VAL A 99 -2.93 -2.34 15.16
CA VAL A 99 -3.97 -1.33 14.93
C VAL A 99 -3.34 0.07 14.86
N THR A 100 -3.83 0.88 13.92
CA THR A 100 -3.36 2.26 13.73
C THR A 100 -4.16 3.22 14.60
N PHE A 101 -5.48 3.06 14.64
CA PHE A 101 -6.38 3.94 15.39
C PHE A 101 -7.53 3.15 16.02
N PHE A 102 -8.12 3.71 17.07
CA PHE A 102 -9.33 3.20 17.69
C PHE A 102 -10.49 4.16 17.45
N GLN A 103 -11.66 3.59 17.18
CA GLN A 103 -12.91 4.33 17.06
C GLN A 103 -13.93 3.68 18.01
N PRO A 104 -14.29 4.35 19.12
CA PRO A 104 -15.28 3.82 20.04
C PRO A 104 -16.67 3.79 19.38
N LYS A 105 -17.47 2.79 19.76
CA LYS A 105 -18.91 2.69 19.52
C LYS A 105 -19.65 3.39 20.68
N PRO A 106 -20.71 4.17 20.41
CA PRO A 106 -21.32 4.45 19.11
C PRO A 106 -20.43 5.36 18.24
N ILE A 107 -20.47 5.14 16.93
CA ILE A 107 -19.59 5.81 15.97
C ILE A 107 -20.09 7.22 15.71
N ASP A 108 -19.31 8.19 16.18
CA ASP A 108 -19.53 9.61 15.94
C ASP A 108 -19.03 10.00 14.54
N THR A 109 -19.93 10.61 13.74
CA THR A 109 -19.67 11.01 12.36
C THR A 109 -18.51 11.99 12.23
N ASP A 110 -18.44 12.99 13.11
CA ASP A 110 -17.43 14.05 13.04
C ASP A 110 -16.04 13.50 13.43
N LYS A 111 -15.99 12.64 14.44
CA LYS A 111 -14.76 11.93 14.83
C LYS A 111 -14.27 11.03 13.71
N LEU A 112 -15.15 10.24 13.09
CA LEU A 112 -14.79 9.36 11.99
C LEU A 112 -14.35 10.15 10.75
N ALA A 113 -15.02 11.26 10.42
CA ALA A 113 -14.61 12.15 9.34
C ALA A 113 -13.22 12.78 9.60
N GLY A 114 -12.95 13.20 10.84
CA GLY A 114 -11.64 13.67 11.27
C GLY A 114 -10.55 12.60 11.12
N LEU A 115 -10.85 11.37 11.53
CA LEU A 115 -9.96 10.22 11.40
C LEU A 115 -9.64 9.90 9.94
N LEU A 116 -10.65 9.89 9.07
CA LEU A 116 -10.47 9.67 7.63
C LEU A 116 -9.62 10.76 6.98
N ARG A 117 -9.71 12.01 7.44
CA ARG A 117 -8.84 13.10 6.96
C ARG A 117 -7.38 12.82 7.28
N VAL A 118 -7.07 12.32 8.48
CA VAL A 118 -5.72 11.92 8.89
C VAL A 118 -5.24 10.70 8.11
N MET A 119 -6.12 9.72 7.88
CA MET A 119 -5.80 8.49 7.15
C MET A 119 -5.60 8.70 5.66
N ARG A 120 -6.10 9.79 5.07
CA ARG A 120 -6.11 9.99 3.62
C ARG A 120 -4.71 9.91 2.99
N GLU A 121 -3.71 10.55 3.60
CA GLU A 121 -2.33 10.49 3.08
C GLU A 121 -1.73 9.08 3.16
N PRO A 122 -1.76 8.38 4.32
CA PRO A 122 -1.39 6.96 4.39
C PRO A 122 -2.09 6.08 3.36
N MET A 123 -3.40 6.25 3.16
CA MET A 123 -4.18 5.50 2.16
C MET A 123 -3.71 5.78 0.73
N LEU A 124 -3.40 7.05 0.41
CA LEU A 124 -2.89 7.46 -0.90
C LEU A 124 -1.46 6.96 -1.15
N ARG A 125 -0.59 7.00 -0.14
CA ARG A 125 0.76 6.42 -0.23
C ARG A 125 0.68 4.94 -0.53
N GLU A 126 -0.10 4.20 0.25
CA GLU A 126 -0.26 2.75 0.04
C GLU A 126 -0.85 2.42 -1.34
N ARG A 127 -1.73 3.27 -1.86
CA ARG A 127 -2.17 3.17 -3.25
C ARG A 127 -1.01 3.37 -4.22
N ARG A 128 -0.25 4.47 -4.11
CA ARG A 128 0.85 4.82 -5.02
C ARG A 128 1.99 3.81 -5.00
N SER A 129 2.30 3.19 -3.85
CA SER A 129 3.38 2.20 -3.75
C SER A 129 3.18 0.98 -4.65
N TYR A 130 1.94 0.75 -5.12
CA TYR A 130 1.57 -0.37 -5.99
C TYR A 130 1.08 0.07 -7.36
N VAL A 131 0.98 1.39 -7.60
CA VAL A 131 0.75 1.91 -8.95
C VAL A 131 2.05 1.72 -9.74
N ARG A 132 1.94 1.00 -10.85
CA ARG A 132 2.98 0.95 -11.87
C ARG A 132 2.55 1.81 -13.05
N LEU A 133 3.24 2.92 -13.23
CA LEU A 133 3.01 3.81 -14.36
C LEU A 133 3.91 3.41 -15.52
N PRO A 134 3.39 3.40 -16.76
CA PRO A 134 4.23 3.30 -17.94
C PRO A 134 5.31 4.39 -17.91
N LEU A 135 6.55 3.98 -18.06
CA LEU A 135 7.69 4.87 -18.21
C LEU A 135 8.62 4.21 -19.21
N ARG A 136 8.83 4.87 -20.35
CA ARG A 136 9.83 4.47 -21.35
C ARG A 136 10.92 5.52 -21.41
N THR A 137 11.97 5.30 -20.65
CA THR A 137 13.21 6.09 -20.67
C THR A 137 14.42 5.16 -20.67
N VAL A 138 15.53 5.66 -21.22
CA VAL A 138 16.81 4.96 -21.17
C VAL A 138 17.32 4.97 -19.73
N VAL A 139 17.72 3.80 -19.26
CA VAL A 139 18.31 3.61 -17.93
C VAL A 139 19.74 3.15 -18.13
N ALA A 140 20.69 3.97 -17.69
CA ALA A 140 22.08 3.54 -17.61
C ALA A 140 22.26 2.70 -16.35
N CYS A 141 22.82 1.50 -16.50
CA CYS A 141 23.01 0.54 -15.43
C CYS A 141 24.50 0.32 -15.18
N SER A 142 24.92 0.28 -13.92
CA SER A 142 26.27 -0.12 -13.50
C SER A 142 26.23 -1.14 -12.37
N ALA A 143 27.02 -2.21 -12.52
CA ALA A 143 27.22 -3.24 -11.51
C ALA A 143 28.71 -3.59 -11.44
N GLY A 144 29.45 -2.96 -10.52
CA GLY A 144 30.91 -3.06 -10.47
C GLY A 144 31.55 -2.55 -11.78
N PRO A 145 32.35 -3.37 -12.49
CA PRO A 145 32.97 -2.96 -13.75
C PRO A 145 32.00 -3.00 -14.94
N TYR A 146 30.86 -3.67 -14.80
CA TYR A 146 29.92 -3.89 -15.90
C TYR A 146 28.99 -2.68 -16.07
N ARG A 147 28.86 -2.20 -17.30
CA ARG A 147 27.97 -1.10 -17.68
C ARG A 147 27.13 -1.51 -18.87
N PHE A 148 25.84 -1.22 -18.83
CA PHE A 148 24.92 -1.46 -19.94
C PHE A 148 23.78 -0.45 -19.92
N GLN A 149 23.00 -0.43 -20.99
CA GLN A 149 21.76 0.35 -21.05
C GLN A 149 20.56 -0.59 -21.11
N ALA A 150 19.49 -0.18 -20.44
CA ALA A 150 18.19 -0.81 -20.48
C ALA A 150 17.13 0.23 -20.84
N ILE A 151 15.93 -0.21 -21.22
CA ILE A 151 14.79 0.67 -21.45
C ILE A 151 13.73 0.33 -20.41
N SER A 152 13.34 1.31 -19.60
CA SER A 152 12.22 1.11 -18.68
C SER A 152 10.92 0.83 -19.42
N GLN A 153 10.07 0.02 -18.79
CA GLN A 153 8.70 -0.23 -19.23
C GLN A 153 7.70 0.42 -18.28
N ASN A 154 7.98 0.36 -16.98
CA ASN A 154 7.18 1.00 -15.95
C ASN A 154 8.02 1.32 -14.71
N ILE A 155 7.49 2.22 -13.88
CA ILE A 155 8.02 2.59 -12.58
C ILE A 155 6.92 2.56 -11.52
N SER A 156 7.28 2.19 -10.29
CA SER A 156 6.51 2.44 -9.06
C SER A 156 7.41 3.10 -8.02
N GLU A 157 6.86 3.49 -6.86
CA GLU A 157 7.67 4.03 -5.76
C GLU A 157 8.75 3.05 -5.28
N GLY A 158 8.54 1.74 -5.46
CA GLY A 158 9.44 0.70 -4.96
C GLY A 158 10.36 0.07 -6.01
N GLY A 159 10.21 0.38 -7.30
CA GLY A 159 11.04 -0.25 -8.32
C GLY A 159 10.61 0.01 -9.75
N MET A 160 11.21 -0.74 -10.67
CA MET A 160 11.08 -0.55 -12.11
C MET A 160 11.11 -1.89 -12.85
N MET A 161 10.35 -2.01 -13.93
CA MET A 161 10.54 -3.07 -14.92
C MET A 161 11.30 -2.50 -16.10
N MET A 162 12.30 -3.22 -16.60
CA MET A 162 13.14 -2.78 -17.72
C MET A 162 13.35 -3.92 -18.72
N GLU A 163 13.53 -3.55 -19.98
CA GLU A 163 14.00 -4.39 -21.07
C GLU A 163 15.51 -4.22 -21.23
N GLY A 164 16.24 -5.34 -21.26
CA GLY A 164 17.69 -5.37 -21.15
C GLY A 164 18.14 -5.78 -19.74
N THR A 165 18.65 -7.01 -19.63
CA THR A 165 19.11 -7.59 -18.35
C THR A 165 20.60 -7.33 -18.09
N GLY A 166 21.39 -7.07 -19.14
CA GLY A 166 22.84 -6.92 -19.02
C GLY A 166 23.55 -8.17 -18.49
N GLY A 167 22.93 -9.34 -18.60
CA GLY A 167 23.44 -10.60 -18.01
C GLY A 167 23.34 -10.67 -16.48
N MET A 168 22.59 -9.77 -15.84
CA MET A 168 22.39 -9.77 -14.40
C MET A 168 21.54 -10.95 -13.93
N SER A 169 21.76 -11.37 -12.68
CA SER A 169 21.06 -12.45 -11.99
C SER A 169 20.20 -11.91 -10.83
N VAL A 170 19.14 -12.64 -10.47
CA VAL A 170 18.30 -12.32 -9.30
C VAL A 170 19.16 -12.25 -8.04
N GLY A 171 18.94 -11.22 -7.23
CA GLY A 171 19.70 -10.93 -6.01
C GLY A 171 20.91 -10.01 -6.21
N GLN A 172 21.36 -9.77 -7.44
CA GLN A 172 22.45 -8.82 -7.69
C GLN A 172 21.98 -7.38 -7.54
N GLU A 173 22.90 -6.52 -7.12
CA GLU A 173 22.69 -5.08 -7.05
C GLU A 173 23.15 -4.37 -8.32
N VAL A 174 22.45 -3.29 -8.65
CA VAL A 174 22.72 -2.45 -9.81
C VAL A 174 22.44 -1.00 -9.46
N GLU A 175 23.36 -0.11 -9.82
CA GLU A 175 23.13 1.33 -9.80
C GLU A 175 22.44 1.73 -11.10
N LEU A 176 21.39 2.54 -10.98
CA LEU A 176 20.60 3.00 -12.11
C LEU A 176 20.82 4.50 -12.27
N ARG A 177 20.79 5.01 -13.50
CA ARG A 177 20.67 6.45 -13.80
C ARG A 177 19.62 6.67 -14.86
N PHE A 178 18.62 7.49 -14.55
CA PHE A 178 17.54 7.83 -15.48
C PHE A 178 16.89 9.18 -15.14
N THR A 179 16.05 9.70 -16.03
CA THR A 179 15.28 10.93 -15.83
C THR A 179 13.78 10.64 -15.82
N LEU A 180 13.01 11.48 -15.14
CA LEU A 180 11.55 11.43 -15.15
C LEU A 180 11.00 12.57 -16.02
N PRO A 181 10.09 12.29 -16.97
CA PRO A 181 9.48 13.33 -17.79
C PRO A 181 8.85 14.45 -16.94
N GLY A 182 9.15 15.70 -17.29
CA GLY A 182 8.61 16.88 -16.59
C GLY A 182 9.29 17.21 -15.26
N LEU A 183 10.26 16.41 -14.79
CA LEU A 183 11.04 16.71 -13.59
C LEU A 183 12.50 17.02 -13.95
N PRO A 184 13.14 17.98 -13.28
CA PRO A 184 14.54 18.30 -13.52
C PRO A 184 15.48 17.25 -12.92
N GLY A 185 16.64 17.08 -13.57
CA GLY A 185 17.72 16.23 -13.06
C GLY A 185 17.57 14.73 -13.37
N SER A 186 18.61 13.98 -13.03
CA SER A 186 18.64 12.52 -13.12
C SER A 186 18.60 11.92 -11.72
N LEU A 187 17.87 10.82 -11.58
CA LEU A 187 17.87 9.98 -10.37
C LEU A 187 18.97 8.93 -10.49
N ASN A 188 19.59 8.56 -9.37
CA ASN A 188 20.69 7.60 -9.32
C ASN A 188 20.48 6.47 -8.28
N PRO A 189 19.31 5.82 -8.23
CA PRO A 189 19.04 4.89 -7.14
C PRO A 189 19.82 3.60 -7.29
N ARG A 190 20.22 3.03 -6.16
CA ARG A 190 20.60 1.62 -6.09
C ARG A 190 19.37 0.73 -6.17
N ALA A 191 19.51 -0.45 -6.75
CA ALA A 191 18.43 -1.42 -6.84
C ALA A 191 18.94 -2.87 -6.76
N THR A 192 18.08 -3.78 -6.30
CA THR A 192 18.32 -5.23 -6.37
C THR A 192 17.48 -5.82 -7.51
N VAL A 193 18.05 -6.73 -8.29
CA VAL A 193 17.30 -7.54 -9.25
C VAL A 193 16.40 -8.52 -8.48
N VAL A 194 15.08 -8.40 -8.66
CA VAL A 194 14.10 -9.23 -7.93
C VAL A 194 13.44 -10.28 -8.80
N ARG A 195 13.49 -10.11 -10.12
CA ARG A 195 12.99 -11.10 -11.09
C ARG A 195 13.58 -10.88 -12.46
N LEU A 196 13.67 -11.97 -13.22
CA LEU A 196 13.96 -11.97 -14.65
C LEU A 196 12.76 -12.59 -15.37
N GLU A 197 12.31 -11.98 -16.46
CA GLU A 197 11.20 -12.48 -17.27
C GLU A 197 11.71 -12.80 -18.68
N HIS A 198 11.55 -14.06 -19.09
CA HIS A 198 11.93 -14.57 -20.41
C HIS A 198 13.38 -14.27 -20.84
N GLY A 199 14.28 -13.98 -19.89
CA GLY A 199 15.69 -13.65 -20.17
C GLY A 199 15.94 -12.25 -20.74
N GLU A 200 14.90 -11.53 -21.16
CA GLU A 200 15.00 -10.22 -21.81
C GLU A 200 14.64 -9.06 -20.89
N ARG A 201 13.86 -9.33 -19.84
CA ARG A 201 13.34 -8.30 -18.94
C ARG A 201 13.78 -8.51 -17.52
N MET A 202 13.98 -7.40 -16.82
CA MET A 202 14.48 -7.37 -15.47
C MET A 202 13.58 -6.48 -14.60
N GLY A 203 13.02 -7.07 -13.56
CA GLY A 203 12.39 -6.32 -12.48
C GLY A 203 13.42 -5.98 -11.42
N VAL A 204 13.55 -4.71 -11.10
CA VAL A 204 14.42 -4.21 -10.04
C VAL A 204 13.61 -3.56 -8.93
N ARG A 205 14.07 -3.68 -7.68
CA ARG A 205 13.52 -3.01 -6.50
C ARG A 205 14.53 -2.00 -6.00
N PHE A 206 14.12 -0.76 -5.79
CA PHE A 206 15.01 0.27 -5.25
C PHE A 206 15.46 -0.08 -3.81
N ILE A 207 16.69 0.29 -3.49
CA ILE A 207 17.31 0.13 -2.17
C ILE A 207 17.49 1.53 -1.60
N GLU A 208 16.88 1.82 -0.45
CA GLU A 208 17.11 3.05 0.34
C GLU A 208 17.21 4.34 -0.49
N LEU A 209 16.13 4.71 -1.20
CA LEU A 209 16.08 5.94 -1.99
C LEU A 209 16.44 7.17 -1.15
N GLU A 210 17.27 8.06 -1.72
CA GLU A 210 17.51 9.37 -1.11
C GLU A 210 16.20 10.18 -1.06
N MET A 211 16.11 11.14 -0.13
CA MET A 211 14.87 11.88 0.12
C MET A 211 14.36 12.63 -1.11
N ASP A 212 15.26 13.20 -1.89
CA ASP A 212 14.96 13.91 -3.14
C ASP A 212 14.54 12.95 -4.26
N GLU A 213 15.18 11.78 -4.38
CA GLU A 213 14.79 10.72 -5.32
C GLU A 213 13.39 10.20 -5.03
N SER A 214 13.12 9.87 -3.76
CA SER A 214 11.81 9.42 -3.30
C SER A 214 10.74 10.48 -3.58
N LYS A 215 11.04 11.75 -3.29
CA LYS A 215 10.13 12.87 -3.57
C LYS A 215 9.88 13.06 -5.07
N ALA A 216 10.89 12.92 -5.92
CA ALA A 216 10.75 13.03 -7.37
C ALA A 216 9.86 11.92 -7.93
N ILE A 217 10.10 10.66 -7.55
CA ILE A 217 9.28 9.52 -7.97
C ILE A 217 7.83 9.68 -7.49
N GLN A 218 7.63 10.06 -6.24
CA GLN A 218 6.29 10.33 -5.69
C GLN A 218 5.57 11.45 -6.44
N THR A 219 6.29 12.53 -6.78
CA THR A 219 5.73 13.67 -7.53
C THR A 219 5.31 13.25 -8.93
N TYR A 220 6.16 12.49 -9.64
CA TYR A 220 5.86 11.96 -10.97
C TYR A 220 4.62 11.05 -10.93
N ILE A 221 4.57 10.12 -9.97
CA ILE A 221 3.43 9.20 -9.84
C ILE A 221 2.14 9.96 -9.48
N ALA A 222 2.22 10.92 -8.57
CA ALA A 222 1.06 11.72 -8.17
C ALA A 222 0.55 12.63 -9.29
N GLY A 223 1.42 13.10 -10.19
CA GLY A 223 1.04 13.90 -11.35
C GLY A 223 0.20 13.11 -12.33
N ILE A 224 0.67 11.93 -12.74
CA ILE A 224 -0.01 11.08 -13.72
C ILE A 224 -1.31 10.47 -13.16
N VAL A 225 -1.39 10.15 -11.86
CA VAL A 225 -2.61 9.57 -11.26
C VAL A 225 -3.74 10.60 -11.09
N LYS A 226 -3.45 11.90 -11.19
CA LYS A 226 -4.44 12.98 -11.12
C LYS A 226 -5.08 13.33 -12.47
N GLU A 227 -4.46 12.92 -13.57
CA GLU A 227 -5.02 13.00 -14.93
C GLU A 227 -5.95 11.80 -15.21
#